data_AF-A0A223PHB6-F1
#
_entry.id   AF-A0A223PHB6-F1
#
_cell.length_a   1.000
_cell.length_b   1.000
_cell.length_c   1.000
_cell.angle_alpha   90.00
_cell.angle_beta   90.00
_cell.angle_gamma   90.00
#
_symmetry.space_group_name_H-M   'P 1'
#
loop_
_entity.id
_entity.type
_entity.pdbx_description
1 polymer ?
#
loop_
_entity_poly.entity_id
_entity_poly.type
_entity_poly.pdbx_seq_one_letter_code
_entity_poly.pdbx_strand_id
1 'polypeptide(L)' 'MMTTAKAFEDGGALLFAREKELRAKLAGDGTAGSGSSDPTVLAEYQAAISEISILRNAQSSTVKAFKDMDATIVANFR' A
#
# COMPACT_ATOMS: atom_id res chain seq x y z
N MET A 1 -6.29 -8.60 -15.37
CA MET A 1 -5.27 -8.40 -14.30
C MET A 1 -4.90 -6.94 -14.07
N MET A 2 -4.69 -6.11 -15.11
CA MET A 2 -4.42 -4.67 -14.98
C MET A 2 -5.54 -3.92 -14.22
N THR A 3 -6.79 -4.36 -14.39
CA THR A 3 -7.97 -3.81 -13.71
C THR A 3 -8.00 -4.09 -12.21
N THR A 4 -7.64 -5.30 -11.77
CA THR A 4 -7.60 -5.67 -10.34
C THR A 4 -6.50 -4.91 -9.61
N ALA A 5 -5.29 -4.85 -10.20
CA ALA A 5 -4.19 -4.09 -9.62
C ALA A 5 -4.56 -2.59 -9.49
N LYS A 6 -5.18 -2.02 -10.53
CA LYS A 6 -5.68 -0.64 -10.50
C LYS A 6 -6.77 -0.42 -9.44
N ALA A 7 -7.68 -1.37 -9.23
CA ALA A 7 -8.68 -1.27 -8.18
C ALA A 7 -8.08 -1.22 -6.76
N PHE A 8 -6.98 -1.96 -6.53
CA PHE A 8 -6.22 -1.87 -5.28
C PHE A 8 -5.51 -0.52 -5.12
N GLU A 9 -4.96 0.06 -6.19
CA GLU A 9 -4.37 1.41 -6.14
C GLU A 9 -5.43 2.49 -5.89
N ASP A 10 -6.57 2.41 -6.58
CA ASP A 10 -7.65 3.38 -6.45
C ASP A 10 -8.30 3.28 -5.05
N GLY A 11 -8.51 2.06 -4.53
CA GLY A 11 -9.01 1.83 -3.17
C GLY A 11 -8.01 2.20 -2.07
N GLY A 12 -6.71 2.06 -2.35
CA GLY A 12 -5.62 2.44 -1.46
C GLY A 12 -5.23 3.93 -1.54
N ALA A 13 -5.81 4.71 -2.46
CA ALA A 13 -5.40 6.08 -2.72
C ALA A 13 -5.44 6.98 -1.47
N LEU A 14 -6.46 6.81 -0.63
CA LEU A 14 -6.58 7.53 0.64
C LEU A 14 -5.50 7.14 1.63
N LEU A 15 -5.13 5.86 1.68
CA LEU A 15 -4.08 5.35 2.56
C LEU A 15 -2.69 5.85 2.13
N PHE A 16 -2.42 5.88 0.83
CA PHE A 16 -1.19 6.44 0.29
C PHE A 16 -1.12 7.96 0.48
N ALA A 17 -2.24 8.67 0.33
CA ALA A 17 -2.31 10.09 0.63
C ALA A 17 -2.02 10.38 2.12
N ARG A 18 -2.60 9.57 3.01
CA ARG A 18 -2.36 9.64 4.46
C ARG A 18 -0.89 9.38 4.82
N GLU A 19 -0.27 8.34 4.25
CA GLU A 19 1.15 8.05 4.44
C GLU A 19 2.02 9.24 4.00
N LYS A 20 1.73 9.81 2.83
CA LYS A 20 2.47 10.95 2.30
C LYS A 20 2.35 12.19 3.18
N GLU A 21 1.16 12.48 3.70
CA GLU A 21 0.94 13.56 4.67
C GLU A 21 1.71 13.33 5.97
N LEU A 22 1.61 12.13 6.55
CA LEU A 22 2.30 11.78 7.80
C LEU A 22 3.81 11.85 7.62
N ARG A 23 4.31 11.38 6.48
CA ARG A 23 5.72 11.47 6.11
C ARG A 23 6.18 12.90 5.94
N ALA A 24 5.37 13.77 5.34
CA ALA A 24 5.67 15.20 5.23
C ALA A 24 5.72 15.87 6.62
N LYS A 25 4.78 15.53 7.52
CA LYS A 25 4.77 15.99 8.91
C LYS A 25 6.02 15.53 9.69
N LEU A 26 6.49 14.30 9.42
CA LEU A 26 7.70 13.74 10.03
C LEU A 26 9.01 14.32 9.47
N ALA A 27 9.05 14.60 8.17
CA ALA A 27 10.25 15.10 7.49
C ALA A 27 10.65 16.52 7.94
N GLY A 28 9.69 17.34 8.37
CA GLY A 28 9.93 18.72 8.75
C GLY A 28 10.48 19.58 7.59
N ASP A 29 10.71 20.87 7.85
CA ASP A 29 11.05 21.87 6.83
C ASP A 29 12.55 21.88 6.44
N GLY A 30 13.21 20.72 6.46
CA GLY A 30 14.59 20.56 5.97
C GLY A 30 15.69 21.27 6.78
N THR A 31 15.38 21.87 7.93
CA THR A 31 16.38 22.39 8.86
C THR A 31 16.73 21.31 9.88
N ALA A 32 18.01 20.95 9.96
CA ALA A 32 18.54 19.90 10.81
C ALA A 32 18.02 20.04 12.26
N GLY A 33 17.17 19.11 12.69
CA GLY A 33 16.57 19.08 14.04
C GLY A 33 15.06 19.35 14.14
N SER A 34 14.37 19.65 13.03
CA SER A 34 12.92 19.96 13.01
C SER A 34 12.02 18.79 12.60
N GLY A 35 12.49 17.54 12.72
CA GLY A 35 11.62 16.37 12.61
C GLY A 35 10.61 16.41 13.76
N SER A 36 9.31 16.43 13.44
CA SER A 36 8.25 16.30 14.44
C SER A 36 8.49 15.00 15.23
N SER A 37 9.11 15.13 16.40
CA SER A 37 9.37 14.02 17.33
C SER A 37 8.11 13.61 18.09
N ASP A 38 6.94 14.03 17.59
CA ASP A 38 5.65 13.73 18.17
C ASP A 38 5.41 12.22 18.08
N PRO A 39 5.39 11.51 19.23
CA PRO A 39 5.18 10.07 19.27
C PRO A 39 3.84 9.66 18.66
N THR A 40 2.86 10.56 18.63
CA THR A 40 1.54 10.33 18.02
C THR A 40 1.67 10.20 16.50
N VAL A 41 2.39 11.12 15.86
CA VAL A 41 2.59 11.11 14.40
C VAL A 41 3.44 9.91 13.97
N LEU A 42 4.44 9.54 14.77
CA LEU A 42 5.24 8.33 14.55
C LEU A 42 4.38 7.06 14.63
N ALA A 43 3.53 6.94 15.64
CA ALA A 43 2.64 5.79 15.79
C ALA A 43 1.65 5.68 14.62
N GLU A 44 1.05 6.79 14.21
CA GLU A 44 0.15 6.82 13.06
C GLU A 44 0.85 6.48 11.74
N TYR A 45 2.07 6.97 11.54
CA TYR A 45 2.85 6.63 10.36
C TYR A 45 3.21 5.13 10.33
N GLN A 46 3.61 4.56 11.46
CA GLN A 46 3.87 3.13 11.56
C GLN A 46 2.61 2.29 11.31
N ALA A 47 1.45 2.73 11.79
CA ALA A 47 0.17 2.10 11.48
C ALA A 47 -0.13 2.14 9.97
N ALA A 48 0.01 3.31 9.34
CA ALA A 48 -0.22 3.48 7.90
C ALA A 48 0.73 2.61 7.04
N ILE A 49 2.01 2.51 7.40
CA ILE A 49 2.97 1.65 6.70
C ILE A 49 2.62 0.17 6.85
N SER A 50 2.17 -0.27 8.04
CA SER A 50 1.71 -1.63 8.26
C SER A 50 0.47 -1.96 7.41
N GLU A 51 -0.51 -1.06 7.36
CA GLU A 51 -1.69 -1.18 6.50
C GLU A 51 -1.32 -1.25 5.01
N ILE A 52 -0.37 -0.43 4.56
CA ILE A 52 0.12 -0.45 3.18
C ILE A 52 0.79 -1.79 2.86
N SER A 53 1.59 -2.34 3.79
CA SER A 53 2.21 -3.65 3.63
C SER A 53 1.16 -4.75 3.44
N ILE A 54 0.11 -4.75 4.26
CA ILE A 54 -1.02 -5.68 4.13
C ILE A 54 -1.71 -5.51 2.77
N LEU A 55 -1.98 -4.27 2.35
CA LEU A 55 -2.62 -3.99 1.06
C LEU A 55 -1.80 -4.51 -0.13
N ARG A 56 -0.47 -4.32 -0.12
CA ARG A 56 0.43 -4.77 -1.18
C ARG A 56 0.55 -6.30 -1.22
N ASN A 57 0.56 -6.96 -0.06
CA ASN A 57 0.53 -8.41 0.03
C ASN A 57 -0.82 -8.98 -0.47
N ALA A 58 -1.94 -8.33 -0.13
CA ALA A 58 -3.26 -8.68 -0.62
C ALA A 58 -3.37 -8.48 -2.15
N GLN A 59 -2.84 -7.39 -2.68
CA GLN A 59 -2.82 -7.09 -4.12
C GLN A 59 -2.07 -8.18 -4.89
N SER A 60 -0.84 -8.49 -4.49
CA SER A 60 -0.01 -9.50 -5.18
C SER A 60 -0.58 -10.93 -5.07
N SER A 61 -1.07 -11.32 -3.90
CA SER A 61 -1.71 -12.64 -3.71
C SER A 61 -3.00 -12.79 -4.53
N THR A 62 -3.81 -11.73 -4.63
CA THR A 62 -5.03 -11.73 -5.45
C THR A 62 -4.70 -11.83 -6.93
N VAL A 63 -3.72 -11.07 -7.43
CA VAL A 63 -3.26 -11.15 -8.83
C VAL A 63 -2.74 -12.54 -9.16
N LYS A 64 -1.99 -13.16 -8.23
CA LYS A 64 -1.52 -14.53 -8.38
C LYS A 64 -2.69 -15.52 -8.47
N ALA A 65 -3.67 -15.42 -7.58
CA ALA A 65 -4.83 -16.31 -7.58
C ALA A 65 -5.60 -16.26 -8.92
N PHE A 66 -5.82 -15.06 -9.47
CA PHE A 66 -6.43 -14.91 -10.80
C PHE A 66 -5.60 -15.57 -11.90
N LYS A 67 -4.27 -15.41 -11.87
CA LYS A 67 -3.38 -16.04 -12.83
C LYS A 67 -3.42 -17.57 -12.74
N ASP A 68 -3.44 -18.13 -11.54
CA ASP A 68 -3.47 -19.57 -11.32
C ASP A 68 -4.83 -20.16 -11.76
N MET A 69 -5.94 -19.42 -11.56
CA MET A 69 -7.26 -19.80 -12.10
C MET A 69 -7.28 -19.78 -13.62
N ASP A 70 -6.78 -18.72 -14.27
CA ASP A 70 -6.71 -18.62 -15.72
C ASP A 70 -5.87 -19.78 -16.32
N ALA A 71 -4.72 -20.07 -15.70
CA ALA A 71 -3.86 -21.19 -16.11
C ALA A 71 -4.59 -22.54 -15.98
N THR A 72 -5.35 -22.74 -14.90
CA THR A 72 -6.14 -23.97 -14.68
C THR A 72 -7.25 -24.10 -15.72
N ILE A 73 -7.96 -23.02 -16.04
CA ILE A 73 -9.00 -23.01 -17.08
C ILE A 73 -8.37 -23.43 -18.41
N VAL A 74 -7.27 -22.80 -18.83
CA VAL A 74 -6.58 -23.14 -20.09
C VAL A 74 -6.08 -24.58 -20.09
N ALA A 75 -5.55 -25.08 -18.98
CA ALA A 75 -5.07 -26.46 -18.87
C ALA A 75 -6.21 -27.48 -19.05
N ASN A 76 -7.43 -27.19 -18.59
CA ASN A 76 -8.59 -28.08 -18.76
C ASN A 76 -9.12 -28.12 -20.20
N PHE A 77 -8.80 -27.13 -21.04
CA PHE A 77 -9.16 -27.09 -22.46
C PHE A 77 -8.03 -27.57 -23.38
N ARG A 78 -6.96 -28.16 -22.82
CA ARG A 78 -5.80 -28.70 -23.53
C ARG A 78 -5.90 -30.20 -23.70
#